data_AF-A0A497EXP8-F1
#
_entry.id   AF-A0A497EXP8-F1
#
_cell.length_a   1.000
_cell.length_b   1.000
_cell.length_c   1.000
_cell.angle_alpha   90.00
_cell.angle_beta   90.00
_cell.angle_gamma   90.00
#
_symmetry.space_group_name_H-M   'P 1'
#
loop_
_entity.id
_entity.type
_entity.pdbx_description
1 polymer ?
#
loop_
_entity_poly.entity_id
_entity_poly.type
_entity_poly.pdbx_seq_one_letter_code
_entity_poly.pdbx_strand_id
1 'polypeptide(L)'
;MADLYENILNALANKVRVDILKLLSKDGKASFTEIMERLRMDPKSEAGKFGYHLRLLMKANLITLDESTGKYVLTDLGRQVAEYMWSIEEAARIKTGEMLVRTSSLTIEPFDRRKIAEVLVREANAPRTLADAISKEAEERLSKLQIKYLTAALIREFVNAILLEKGLEEYRHSLTRLGLPVYDTTELIKNASRMVLPSPESVHKLAGDSVFEEYTLLKALPRSIGDAHLAGVLHFNNSQYFVLRIANIQHDLRIFLKNGLMPDGSGIYLPVHKPPTTLKEALTIASNLVSATQHYVSSSQAIDMFNVFIAPYADGMNYEDVKSLIYDFIQDLNTNQDYRRCVQPIALGLELGIPKFLEGERAVGRGGTYGDFEDAALMLLNALLDVMLEGDGSGKPFISPQLVIKLRREHVKTEVQEVLLKACELASRWGSIYFVNMYQGWQGVNVSICGDLSRL
;
A
#
# COMPACT_ATOMS: atom_id res chain seq x y z
N MET A 1 -28.27 -9.46 49.73
CA MET A 1 -28.79 -10.05 48.46
C MET A 1 -30.05 -9.33 47.99
N ALA A 2 -31.13 -9.24 48.80
CA ALA A 2 -32.34 -8.49 48.43
C ALA A 2 -32.08 -7.01 48.08
N ASP A 3 -31.24 -6.33 48.86
CA ASP A 3 -30.90 -4.90 48.68
C ASP A 3 -30.10 -4.63 47.38
N LEU A 4 -29.19 -5.53 46.98
CA LEU A 4 -28.38 -5.35 45.77
C LEU A 4 -29.22 -5.50 44.50
N TYR A 5 -30.12 -6.49 44.47
CA TYR A 5 -31.02 -6.73 43.33
C TYR A 5 -31.99 -5.56 43.12
N GLU A 6 -32.59 -5.06 44.20
CA GLU A 6 -33.51 -3.92 44.14
C GLU A 6 -32.81 -2.63 43.71
N ASN A 7 -31.58 -2.40 44.17
CA ASN A 7 -30.75 -1.27 43.73
C ASN A 7 -30.41 -1.33 42.23
N ILE A 8 -30.14 -2.52 41.67
CA ILE A 8 -29.93 -2.71 40.22
C ILE A 8 -31.21 -2.38 39.46
N LEU A 9 -32.36 -2.96 39.85
CA LEU A 9 -33.63 -2.69 39.16
C LEU A 9 -34.02 -1.20 39.20
N ASN A 10 -33.85 -0.54 40.35
CA ASN A 10 -34.11 0.90 40.49
C ASN A 10 -33.15 1.75 39.65
N ALA A 11 -31.88 1.35 39.54
CA ALA A 11 -30.93 1.99 38.65
C ALA A 11 -31.32 1.81 37.17
N LEU A 12 -31.86 0.66 36.78
CA LEU A 12 -32.28 0.40 35.40
C LEU A 12 -33.66 0.96 35.03
N ALA A 13 -34.47 1.37 36.00
CA ALA A 13 -35.82 1.91 35.77
C ALA A 13 -35.85 3.26 35.00
N ASN A 14 -34.71 3.87 34.71
CA ASN A 14 -34.63 5.13 33.96
C ASN A 14 -33.83 4.95 32.66
N LYS A 15 -34.41 5.42 31.56
CA LYS A 15 -33.84 5.31 30.21
C LYS A 15 -32.42 5.88 30.08
N VAL A 16 -32.13 7.02 30.69
CA VAL A 16 -30.80 7.66 30.61
C VAL A 16 -29.73 6.76 31.22
N ARG A 17 -30.03 6.13 32.37
CA ARG A 17 -29.10 5.20 33.04
C ARG A 17 -28.87 3.93 32.23
N VAL A 18 -29.91 3.43 31.58
CA VAL A 18 -29.83 2.32 30.61
C VAL A 18 -28.94 2.69 29.42
N ASP A 19 -29.13 3.87 28.84
CA ASP A 19 -28.37 4.32 27.67
C ASP A 19 -26.88 4.55 28.02
N ILE A 20 -26.56 5.03 29.23
CA ILE A 20 -25.18 5.12 29.74
C ILE A 20 -24.51 3.74 29.80
N LEU A 21 -25.19 2.72 30.36
CA LEU A 21 -24.63 1.36 30.46
C LEU A 21 -24.39 0.73 29.07
N LYS A 22 -25.31 0.94 28.12
CA LYS A 22 -25.15 0.46 26.73
C LYS A 22 -23.97 1.12 26.03
N LEU A 23 -23.82 2.43 26.20
CA LEU A 23 -22.71 3.19 25.64
C LEU A 23 -21.38 2.68 26.18
N LEU A 24 -21.25 2.56 27.51
CA LEU A 24 -20.03 2.04 28.13
C LEU A 24 -19.75 0.56 27.79
N SER A 25 -20.80 -0.25 27.59
CA SER A 25 -20.67 -1.63 27.10
C SER A 25 -20.10 -1.70 25.69
N LYS A 26 -20.46 -0.76 24.81
CA LYS A 26 -19.99 -0.70 23.42
C LYS A 26 -18.59 -0.08 23.30
N ASP A 27 -18.36 1.00 24.05
CA ASP A 27 -17.18 1.86 23.89
C ASP A 27 -16.07 1.54 24.90
N GLY A 28 -16.35 0.69 25.88
CA GLY A 28 -15.45 0.30 26.96
C GLY A 28 -15.29 1.36 28.04
N LYS A 29 -14.95 2.61 27.66
CA LYS A 29 -14.76 3.74 28.59
C LYS A 29 -15.13 5.08 27.96
N ALA A 30 -15.72 5.99 28.74
CA ALA A 30 -16.05 7.33 28.28
C ALA A 30 -16.03 8.37 29.41
N SER A 31 -15.61 9.59 29.10
CA SER A 31 -15.64 10.75 30.00
C SER A 31 -17.06 11.31 30.15
N PHE A 32 -17.26 12.15 31.17
CA PHE A 32 -18.55 12.83 31.40
C PHE A 32 -19.08 13.55 30.16
N THR A 33 -18.22 14.31 29.48
CA THR A 33 -18.59 15.09 28.28
C THR A 33 -18.88 14.19 27.08
N GLU A 34 -18.05 13.16 26.85
CA GLU A 34 -18.25 12.20 25.75
C GLU A 34 -19.59 11.46 25.88
N ILE A 35 -20.00 11.11 27.11
CA ILE A 35 -21.29 10.45 27.35
C ILE A 35 -22.44 11.42 27.08
N MET A 36 -22.39 12.65 27.59
CA MET A 36 -23.47 13.63 27.35
C MET A 36 -23.64 13.95 25.86
N GLU A 37 -22.55 14.12 25.12
CA GLU A 37 -22.59 14.41 23.68
C GLU A 37 -23.26 13.27 22.90
N ARG A 38 -22.88 12.02 23.19
CA ARG A 38 -23.45 10.82 22.54
C ARG A 38 -24.92 10.61 22.90
N LEU A 39 -25.31 10.94 24.13
CA LEU A 39 -26.71 10.93 24.58
C LEU A 39 -27.50 12.18 24.13
N ARG A 40 -26.84 13.13 23.45
CA ARG A 40 -27.40 14.41 22.98
C ARG A 40 -28.08 15.22 24.10
N MET A 41 -27.50 15.17 25.29
CA MET A 41 -27.95 15.97 26.44
C MET A 41 -27.30 17.36 26.40
N ASP A 42 -28.05 18.40 26.79
CA ASP A 42 -27.51 19.77 26.80
C ASP A 42 -26.57 19.97 28.00
N PRO A 43 -25.27 20.24 27.78
CA PRO A 43 -24.31 20.44 28.85
C PRO A 43 -24.63 21.60 29.79
N LYS A 44 -25.38 22.61 29.32
CA LYS A 44 -25.69 23.81 30.12
C LYS A 44 -26.88 23.63 31.05
N SER A 45 -27.89 22.87 30.62
CA SER A 45 -29.14 22.71 31.37
C SER A 45 -29.30 21.36 32.06
N GLU A 46 -28.57 20.32 31.61
CA GLU A 46 -28.79 18.94 32.07
C GLU A 46 -27.61 18.30 32.81
N ALA A 47 -26.44 18.97 32.90
CA ALA A 47 -25.24 18.41 33.53
C ALA A 47 -25.46 17.98 34.99
N GLY A 48 -26.22 18.74 35.78
CA GLY A 48 -26.53 18.39 37.18
C GLY A 48 -27.39 17.11 37.29
N LYS A 49 -28.39 16.97 36.40
CA LYS A 49 -29.23 15.76 36.34
C LYS A 49 -28.42 14.56 35.84
N PHE A 50 -27.56 14.77 34.85
CA PHE A 50 -26.67 13.74 34.33
C PHE A 50 -25.69 13.22 35.40
N GLY A 51 -25.08 14.11 36.18
CA GLY A 51 -24.24 13.73 37.32
C GLY A 51 -24.99 12.92 38.38
N TYR A 52 -26.28 13.18 38.58
CA TYR A 52 -27.14 12.36 39.46
C TYR A 52 -27.34 10.94 38.91
N HIS A 53 -27.53 10.78 37.59
CA HIS A 53 -27.64 9.47 36.95
C HIS A 53 -26.37 8.62 37.11
N LEU A 54 -25.19 9.21 36.91
CA LEU A 54 -23.90 8.54 37.11
C LEU A 54 -23.72 8.10 38.57
N ARG A 55 -24.06 8.97 39.53
CA ARG A 55 -23.97 8.64 40.96
C ARG A 55 -24.85 7.46 41.35
N LEU A 56 -26.06 7.37 40.80
CA LEU A 56 -26.95 6.23 41.05
C LEU A 56 -26.42 4.93 40.45
N LEU A 57 -25.82 4.99 39.25
CA LEU A 57 -25.17 3.83 38.63
C LEU A 57 -23.94 3.36 39.42
N MET A 58 -23.15 4.29 39.96
CA MET A 58 -22.02 3.98 40.85
C MET A 58 -22.50 3.39 42.17
N LYS A 59 -23.57 3.95 42.77
CA LYS A 59 -24.17 3.41 44.00
C LYS A 59 -24.69 1.98 43.82
N ALA A 60 -25.25 1.67 42.66
CA ALA A 60 -25.67 0.32 42.28
C ALA A 60 -24.50 -0.60 41.87
N ASN A 61 -23.26 -0.13 41.96
CA ASN A 61 -22.05 -0.84 41.57
C ASN A 61 -22.06 -1.33 40.11
N LEU A 62 -22.69 -0.57 39.20
CA LEU A 62 -22.77 -0.88 37.77
C LEU A 62 -21.69 -0.18 36.95
N ILE A 63 -21.22 0.99 37.41
CA ILE A 63 -20.10 1.72 36.80
C ILE A 63 -19.13 2.18 37.87
N THR A 64 -17.89 2.43 37.48
CA THR A 64 -16.87 3.08 38.32
C THR A 64 -16.11 4.12 37.50
N LEU A 65 -15.43 5.05 38.19
CA LEU A 65 -14.58 6.06 37.57
C LEU A 65 -13.13 5.57 37.64
N ASP A 66 -12.47 5.45 36.50
CA ASP A 66 -11.03 5.22 36.44
C ASP A 66 -10.30 6.55 36.73
N GLU A 67 -9.71 6.66 37.91
CA GLU A 67 -9.03 7.88 38.38
C GLU A 67 -7.80 8.24 37.53
N SER A 68 -7.18 7.27 36.85
CA SER A 68 -6.01 7.51 36.00
C SER A 68 -6.37 8.18 34.67
N THR A 69 -7.58 7.93 34.17
CA THR A 69 -8.04 8.44 32.86
C THR A 69 -9.20 9.44 32.96
N GLY A 70 -9.83 9.57 34.12
CA GLY A 70 -11.03 10.40 34.31
C GLY A 70 -12.25 9.88 33.54
N LYS A 71 -12.25 8.61 33.14
CA LYS A 71 -13.32 7.99 32.35
C LYS A 71 -14.12 6.98 33.16
N TYR A 72 -15.42 6.92 32.92
CA TYR A 72 -16.30 5.92 33.48
C TYR A 72 -16.15 4.60 32.73
N VAL A 73 -16.18 3.50 33.47
CA VAL A 73 -16.11 2.13 32.97
C VAL A 73 -17.16 1.25 33.65
N LEU A 74 -17.58 0.18 32.99
CA LEU A 74 -18.42 -0.83 33.64
C LEU A 74 -17.62 -1.61 34.69
N THR A 75 -18.25 -1.90 35.82
CA THR A 75 -17.76 -2.94 36.75
C THR A 75 -18.05 -4.33 36.17
N ASP A 76 -17.54 -5.41 36.78
CA ASP A 76 -17.88 -6.78 36.34
C ASP A 76 -19.38 -7.07 36.45
N LEU A 77 -20.04 -6.55 37.50
CA LEU A 77 -21.49 -6.61 37.66
C LEU A 77 -22.20 -5.79 36.58
N GLY A 78 -21.71 -4.59 36.29
CA GLY A 78 -22.22 -3.74 35.20
C GLY A 78 -22.13 -4.39 33.83
N ARG A 79 -21.05 -5.13 33.57
CA ARG A 79 -20.85 -5.89 32.31
C ARG A 79 -21.90 -6.99 32.17
N GLN A 80 -22.09 -7.81 33.21
CA GLN A 80 -23.12 -8.86 33.22
C GLN A 80 -24.53 -8.28 33.04
N VAL A 81 -24.84 -7.20 33.75
CA VAL A 81 -26.15 -6.51 33.64
C VAL A 81 -26.35 -5.96 32.22
N ALA A 82 -25.34 -5.35 31.61
CA ALA A 82 -25.42 -4.87 30.23
C ALA A 82 -25.65 -6.01 29.23
N GLU A 83 -24.99 -7.16 29.39
CA GLU A 83 -25.21 -8.36 28.55
C GLU A 83 -26.66 -8.88 28.65
N TYR A 84 -27.23 -8.95 29.86
CA TYR A 84 -28.64 -9.32 30.02
C TYR A 84 -29.58 -8.28 29.41
N MET A 85 -29.26 -6.99 29.52
CA MET A 85 -30.05 -5.93 28.88
C MET A 85 -30.07 -6.06 27.37
N TRP A 86 -28.91 -6.31 26.74
CA TRP A 86 -28.83 -6.59 25.31
C TRP A 86 -29.65 -7.82 24.93
N SER A 87 -29.62 -8.88 25.75
CA SER A 87 -30.40 -10.10 25.52
C SER A 87 -31.91 -9.88 25.61
N ILE A 88 -32.37 -9.08 26.59
CA ILE A 88 -33.79 -8.71 26.75
C ILE A 88 -34.24 -7.84 25.58
N GLU A 89 -33.40 -6.89 25.16
CA GLU A 89 -33.70 -6.02 24.04
C GLU A 89 -33.75 -6.79 22.72
N GLU A 90 -32.83 -7.73 22.50
CA GLU A 90 -32.86 -8.64 21.35
C GLU A 90 -34.13 -9.50 21.33
N ALA A 91 -34.51 -10.08 22.48
CA ALA A 91 -35.75 -10.84 22.61
C ALA A 91 -37.00 -9.97 22.36
N ALA A 92 -37.00 -8.71 22.81
CA ALA A 92 -38.06 -7.75 22.56
C ALA A 92 -38.13 -7.39 21.06
N ARG A 93 -36.99 -7.16 20.42
CA ARG A 93 -36.87 -6.84 18.98
C ARG A 93 -37.34 -7.97 18.07
N ILE A 94 -36.96 -9.21 18.39
CA ILE A 94 -37.45 -10.41 17.69
C ILE A 94 -38.99 -10.48 17.78
N LYS A 95 -39.55 -10.10 18.93
CA LYS A 95 -41.00 -10.12 19.17
C LYS A 95 -41.73 -8.95 18.49
N THR A 96 -41.09 -7.79 18.36
CA THR A 96 -41.66 -6.61 17.67
C THR A 96 -41.46 -6.63 16.15
N GLY A 97 -40.60 -7.51 15.63
CA GLY A 97 -40.36 -7.65 14.18
C GLY A 97 -39.50 -6.53 13.61
N GLU A 98 -38.70 -5.84 14.42
CA GLU A 98 -37.77 -4.83 13.94
C GLU A 98 -36.70 -5.45 13.02
N MET A 99 -36.51 -4.85 11.84
CA MET A 99 -35.50 -5.30 10.89
C MET A 99 -34.10 -5.00 11.44
N LEU A 100 -33.27 -6.03 11.51
CA LEU A 100 -31.88 -5.94 11.96
C LEU A 100 -30.93 -5.80 10.78
N VAL A 101 -29.87 -5.03 10.98
CA VAL A 101 -28.85 -4.75 9.98
C VAL A 101 -27.48 -5.11 10.52
N ARG A 102 -26.75 -5.97 9.82
CA ARG A 102 -25.30 -6.13 10.04
C ARG A 102 -24.54 -5.04 9.30
N THR A 103 -23.87 -4.19 10.06
CA THR A 103 -23.07 -3.07 9.56
C THR A 103 -21.76 -3.55 8.95
N SER A 104 -21.08 -2.64 8.24
CA SER A 104 -19.72 -2.84 7.74
C SER A 104 -18.69 -3.07 8.86
N SER A 105 -18.96 -2.63 10.10
CA SER A 105 -18.14 -2.89 11.28
C SER A 105 -18.52 -4.19 11.99
N LEU A 106 -19.27 -5.08 11.32
CA LEU A 106 -19.72 -6.39 11.80
C LEU A 106 -20.65 -6.34 13.04
N THR A 107 -21.16 -5.16 13.40
CA THR A 107 -22.14 -5.01 14.49
C THR A 107 -23.55 -5.24 13.97
N ILE A 108 -24.45 -5.75 14.80
CA ILE A 108 -25.87 -5.86 14.48
C ILE A 108 -26.61 -4.71 15.17
N GLU A 109 -27.39 -3.97 14.41
CA GLU A 109 -28.16 -2.83 14.90
C GLU A 109 -29.55 -2.76 14.22
N PRO A 110 -30.52 -2.07 14.82
CA PRO A 110 -31.80 -1.82 14.16
C PRO A 110 -31.63 -1.02 12.87
N PHE A 111 -32.49 -1.29 11.88
CA PHE A 111 -32.57 -0.49 10.67
C PHE A 111 -32.85 0.99 11.01
N ASP A 112 -32.07 1.88 10.41
CA ASP A 112 -32.24 3.32 10.55
C ASP A 112 -32.03 4.00 9.19
N ARG A 113 -33.12 4.47 8.58
CA ARG A 113 -33.04 5.14 7.27
C ARG A 113 -32.17 6.39 7.28
N ARG A 114 -31.96 7.04 8.42
CA ARG A 114 -31.12 8.25 8.51
C ARG A 114 -29.69 7.96 8.09
N LYS A 115 -29.21 6.74 8.34
CA LYS A 115 -27.88 6.30 7.91
C LYS A 115 -27.77 6.20 6.39
N ILE A 116 -28.85 5.85 5.69
CA ILE A 116 -28.89 5.88 4.22
C ILE A 116 -28.73 7.32 3.73
N ALA A 117 -29.48 8.27 4.31
CA ALA A 117 -29.38 9.68 3.94
C ALA A 117 -27.98 10.25 4.24
N GLU A 118 -27.41 9.94 5.41
CA GLU A 118 -26.06 10.35 5.80
C GLU A 118 -24.99 9.81 4.83
N VAL A 119 -25.10 8.55 4.41
CA VAL A 119 -24.20 7.94 3.41
C VAL A 119 -24.31 8.63 2.06
N LEU A 120 -25.53 8.91 1.58
CA LEU A 120 -25.75 9.61 0.31
C LEU A 120 -25.16 11.03 0.32
N VAL A 121 -25.30 11.76 1.42
CA VAL A 121 -24.70 13.09 1.57
C VAL A 121 -23.18 12.98 1.64
N ARG A 122 -22.64 12.07 2.47
CA ARG A 122 -21.20 11.98 2.73
C ARG A 122 -20.41 11.44 1.55
N GLU A 123 -20.89 10.38 0.91
CA GLU A 123 -20.12 9.63 -0.10
C GLU A 123 -20.46 10.06 -1.53
N ALA A 124 -21.73 10.43 -1.79
CA ALA A 124 -22.19 10.83 -3.11
C ALA A 124 -22.42 12.33 -3.26
N ASN A 125 -22.15 13.12 -2.21
CA ASN A 125 -22.39 14.57 -2.17
C ASN A 125 -23.84 14.94 -2.59
N ALA A 126 -24.80 14.08 -2.24
CA ALA A 126 -26.19 14.30 -2.60
C ALA A 126 -26.80 15.44 -1.76
N PRO A 127 -27.65 16.31 -2.33
CA PRO A 127 -28.41 17.28 -1.57
C PRO A 127 -29.21 16.60 -0.46
N ARG A 128 -29.21 17.19 0.75
CA ARG A 128 -29.86 16.57 1.92
C ARG A 128 -31.34 16.22 1.67
N THR A 129 -32.05 17.09 0.97
CA THR A 129 -33.46 16.88 0.59
C THR A 129 -33.65 15.65 -0.30
N LEU A 130 -32.77 15.45 -1.28
CA LEU A 130 -32.78 14.28 -2.15
C LEU A 130 -32.42 13.01 -1.36
N ALA A 131 -31.39 13.07 -0.52
CA ALA A 131 -30.97 11.95 0.31
C ALA A 131 -32.08 11.50 1.29
N ASP A 132 -32.79 12.44 1.90
CA ASP A 132 -33.93 12.16 2.78
C ASP A 132 -35.11 11.54 1.99
N ALA A 133 -35.35 11.98 0.76
CA ALA A 133 -36.37 11.39 -0.12
C ALA A 133 -36.05 9.95 -0.52
N ILE A 134 -34.82 9.69 -0.97
CA ILE A 134 -34.35 8.34 -1.35
C ILE A 134 -34.37 7.41 -0.14
N SER A 135 -33.90 7.87 1.03
CA SER A 135 -33.90 7.05 2.24
C SER A 135 -35.32 6.69 2.73
N LYS A 136 -36.27 7.62 2.60
CA LYS A 136 -37.68 7.37 2.91
C LYS A 136 -38.27 6.31 1.99
N GLU A 137 -38.03 6.43 0.69
CA GLU A 137 -38.51 5.45 -0.27
C GLU A 137 -37.88 4.06 -0.05
N ALA A 138 -36.58 4.01 0.28
CA ALA A 138 -35.91 2.77 0.64
C ALA A 138 -36.57 2.10 1.86
N GLU A 139 -36.87 2.87 2.92
CA GLU A 139 -37.59 2.37 4.10
C GLU A 139 -39.00 1.84 3.77
N GLU A 140 -39.77 2.59 2.98
CA GLU A 140 -41.13 2.20 2.57
C GLU A 140 -41.14 0.92 1.72
N ARG A 141 -40.13 0.70 0.88
CA ARG A 141 -40.04 -0.52 0.08
C ARG A 141 -39.47 -1.70 0.88
N LEU A 142 -38.44 -1.49 1.70
CA LEU A 142 -37.84 -2.54 2.53
C LEU A 142 -38.84 -3.09 3.56
N SER A 143 -39.66 -2.23 4.16
CA SER A 143 -40.68 -2.65 5.12
C SER A 143 -41.73 -3.58 4.52
N LYS A 144 -42.05 -3.44 3.22
CA LYS A 144 -42.99 -4.33 2.50
C LYS A 144 -42.43 -5.72 2.25
N LEU A 145 -41.11 -5.89 2.22
CA LEU A 145 -40.46 -7.19 1.96
C LEU A 145 -40.47 -8.12 3.19
N GLN A 146 -40.86 -7.62 4.38
CA GLN A 146 -40.91 -8.38 5.63
C GLN A 146 -39.58 -9.11 5.98
N ILE A 147 -38.46 -8.51 5.62
CA ILE A 147 -37.13 -9.08 5.87
C ILE A 147 -36.73 -8.80 7.32
N LYS A 148 -36.34 -9.84 8.06
CA LYS A 148 -35.91 -9.71 9.46
C LYS A 148 -34.46 -9.26 9.61
N TYR A 149 -33.61 -9.56 8.63
CA TYR A 149 -32.18 -9.33 8.71
C TYR A 149 -31.60 -8.98 7.33
N LEU A 150 -30.81 -7.91 7.27
CA LEU A 150 -30.07 -7.48 6.09
C LEU A 150 -28.63 -7.11 6.44
N THR A 151 -27.77 -7.03 5.42
CA THR A 151 -26.46 -6.40 5.55
C THR A 151 -26.50 -4.98 5.03
N ALA A 152 -25.63 -4.11 5.54
CA ALA A 152 -25.50 -2.75 5.01
C ALA A 152 -25.14 -2.73 3.51
N ALA A 153 -24.39 -3.74 3.04
CA ALA A 153 -24.07 -3.90 1.62
C ALA A 153 -25.33 -4.17 0.78
N LEU A 154 -26.23 -5.04 1.24
CA LEU A 154 -27.46 -5.33 0.50
C LEU A 154 -28.43 -4.15 0.51
N ILE A 155 -28.49 -3.40 1.62
CA ILE A 155 -29.25 -2.13 1.68
C ILE A 155 -28.68 -1.12 0.67
N ARG A 156 -27.34 -1.03 0.55
CA ARG A 156 -26.70 -0.16 -0.46
C ARG A 156 -27.09 -0.57 -1.88
N GLU A 157 -27.07 -1.85 -2.22
CA GLU A 157 -27.52 -2.30 -3.56
C GLU A 157 -28.99 -1.98 -3.81
N PHE A 158 -29.84 -2.11 -2.79
CA PHE A 158 -31.24 -1.73 -2.88
C PHE A 158 -31.42 -0.23 -3.13
N VAL A 159 -30.63 0.61 -2.46
CA VAL A 159 -30.60 2.07 -2.69
C VAL A 159 -30.07 2.39 -4.08
N ASN A 160 -29.04 1.70 -4.56
CA ASN A 160 -28.50 1.86 -5.91
C ASN A 160 -29.57 1.56 -6.98
N ALA A 161 -30.41 0.55 -6.78
CA ALA A 161 -31.53 0.26 -7.67
C ALA A 161 -32.54 1.41 -7.71
N ILE A 162 -32.89 2.00 -6.55
CA ILE A 162 -33.79 3.17 -6.50
C ILE A 162 -33.17 4.39 -7.21
N LEU A 163 -31.86 4.62 -7.07
CA LEU A 163 -31.17 5.70 -7.78
C LEU A 163 -31.25 5.49 -9.30
N LEU A 164 -31.01 4.27 -9.79
CA LEU A 164 -31.12 3.94 -11.22
C LEU A 164 -32.54 4.14 -11.76
N GLU A 165 -33.57 3.67 -11.04
CA GLU A 165 -34.97 3.87 -11.43
C GLU A 165 -35.36 5.35 -11.59
N LYS A 166 -34.66 6.24 -10.87
CA LYS A 166 -34.87 7.69 -10.92
C LYS A 166 -33.93 8.43 -11.89
N GLY A 167 -33.09 7.72 -12.65
CA GLY A 167 -32.10 8.32 -13.54
C GLY A 167 -30.97 9.06 -12.81
N LEU A 168 -30.69 8.70 -11.56
CA LEU A 168 -29.72 9.34 -10.67
C LEU A 168 -28.36 8.61 -10.72
N GLU A 169 -27.86 8.36 -11.93
CA GLU A 169 -26.68 7.51 -12.21
C GLU A 169 -25.41 8.02 -11.53
N GLU A 170 -25.18 9.34 -11.50
CA GLU A 170 -24.00 9.95 -10.89
C GLU A 170 -23.86 9.63 -9.39
N TYR A 171 -24.99 9.60 -8.66
CA TYR A 171 -24.99 9.22 -7.25
C TYR A 171 -24.75 7.72 -7.06
N ARG A 172 -25.29 6.89 -7.96
CA ARG A 172 -25.04 5.43 -7.99
C ARG A 172 -23.56 5.14 -8.26
N HIS A 173 -22.93 5.83 -9.20
CA HIS A 173 -21.50 5.69 -9.47
C HIS A 173 -20.68 5.94 -8.21
N SER A 174 -21.01 6.98 -7.45
CA SER A 174 -20.32 7.31 -6.19
C SER A 174 -20.52 6.28 -5.08
N LEU A 175 -21.62 5.52 -5.10
CA LEU A 175 -21.89 4.44 -4.14
C LEU A 175 -21.45 3.07 -4.61
N THR A 176 -20.87 2.96 -5.82
CA THR A 176 -20.46 1.66 -6.39
C THR A 176 -19.40 1.01 -5.50
N ARG A 177 -19.60 -0.28 -5.23
CA ARG A 177 -18.64 -1.08 -4.48
C ARG A 177 -17.63 -1.67 -5.44
N LEU A 178 -16.36 -1.48 -5.12
CA LEU A 178 -15.25 -2.13 -5.82
C LEU A 178 -14.96 -3.48 -5.16
N GLY A 179 -14.79 -4.51 -5.96
CA GLY A 179 -14.62 -5.88 -5.47
C GLY A 179 -14.81 -6.93 -6.54
N LEU A 180 -14.43 -8.15 -6.21
CA LEU A 180 -14.63 -9.30 -7.08
C LEU A 180 -15.89 -10.08 -6.68
N PRO A 181 -16.64 -10.61 -7.65
CA PRO A 181 -17.63 -11.65 -7.41
C PRO A 181 -17.02 -12.86 -6.66
N VAL A 182 -17.86 -13.54 -5.88
CA VAL A 182 -17.46 -14.76 -5.15
C VAL A 182 -16.96 -15.83 -6.10
N TYR A 183 -17.58 -15.95 -7.28
CA TYR A 183 -17.17 -16.90 -8.32
C TYR A 183 -15.75 -16.60 -8.81
N ASP A 184 -15.47 -15.36 -9.23
CA ASP A 184 -14.16 -14.96 -9.74
C ASP A 184 -13.07 -15.12 -8.68
N THR A 185 -13.37 -14.75 -7.43
CA THR A 185 -12.47 -14.96 -6.30
C THR A 185 -12.17 -16.45 -6.09
N THR A 186 -13.19 -17.30 -6.22
CA THR A 186 -13.04 -18.75 -6.11
C THR A 186 -12.18 -19.31 -7.25
N GLU A 187 -12.37 -18.82 -8.47
CA GLU A 187 -11.55 -19.21 -9.63
C GLU A 187 -10.10 -18.74 -9.49
N LEU A 188 -9.84 -17.54 -8.97
CA LEU A 188 -8.49 -17.09 -8.63
C LEU A 188 -7.82 -18.06 -7.65
N ILE A 189 -8.52 -18.49 -6.60
CA ILE A 189 -8.00 -19.45 -5.61
C ILE A 189 -7.68 -20.79 -6.25
N LYS A 190 -8.60 -21.34 -7.06
CA LYS A 190 -8.41 -22.66 -7.71
C LYS A 190 -7.26 -22.65 -8.72
N ASN A 191 -7.10 -21.54 -9.44
CA ASN A 191 -6.09 -21.41 -10.49
C ASN A 191 -4.74 -20.90 -9.98
N ALA A 192 -4.62 -20.54 -8.71
CA ALA A 192 -3.39 -20.00 -8.10
C ALA A 192 -2.17 -20.91 -8.30
N SER A 193 -2.38 -22.24 -8.27
CA SER A 193 -1.31 -23.23 -8.46
C SER A 193 -0.75 -23.31 -9.88
N ARG A 194 -1.43 -22.71 -10.88
CA ARG A 194 -1.01 -22.68 -12.28
C ARG A 194 -0.11 -21.49 -12.63
N MET A 195 0.09 -20.56 -11.70
CA MET A 195 0.96 -19.41 -11.90
C MET A 195 2.43 -19.85 -11.91
N VAL A 196 3.29 -19.10 -12.61
CA VAL A 196 4.73 -19.42 -12.75
C VAL A 196 5.42 -19.54 -11.39
N LEU A 197 5.08 -18.64 -10.45
CA LEU A 197 5.53 -18.66 -9.06
C LEU A 197 4.29 -18.65 -8.15
N PRO A 198 3.72 -19.84 -7.84
CA PRO A 198 2.47 -19.92 -7.10
C PRO A 198 2.69 -19.64 -5.61
N SER A 199 1.88 -18.73 -5.05
CA SER A 199 1.85 -18.44 -3.62
C SER A 199 0.46 -17.94 -3.21
N PRO A 200 0.07 -18.06 -1.92
CA PRO A 200 -1.17 -17.44 -1.44
C PRO A 200 -1.21 -15.92 -1.69
N GLU A 201 -0.06 -15.26 -1.63
CA GLU A 201 0.04 -13.82 -1.89
C GLU A 201 -0.34 -13.46 -3.33
N SER A 202 -0.12 -14.35 -4.29
CA SER A 202 -0.50 -14.10 -5.69
C SER A 202 -2.01 -13.90 -5.84
N VAL A 203 -2.82 -14.61 -5.03
CA VAL A 203 -4.29 -14.46 -5.01
C VAL A 203 -4.68 -13.12 -4.39
N HIS A 204 -4.10 -12.77 -3.24
CA HIS A 204 -4.33 -11.47 -2.59
C HIS A 204 -3.97 -10.32 -3.53
N LYS A 205 -2.83 -10.43 -4.22
CA LYS A 205 -2.36 -9.45 -5.19
C LYS A 205 -3.34 -9.31 -6.35
N LEU A 206 -3.74 -10.39 -7.02
CA LEU A 206 -4.68 -10.31 -8.16
C LEU A 206 -6.04 -9.74 -7.75
N ALA A 207 -6.52 -10.06 -6.55
CA ALA A 207 -7.74 -9.49 -6.01
C ALA A 207 -7.59 -7.98 -5.75
N GLY A 208 -6.47 -7.55 -5.15
CA GLY A 208 -6.15 -6.14 -4.94
C GLY A 208 -5.98 -5.38 -6.25
N ASP A 209 -5.27 -5.95 -7.22
CA ASP A 209 -5.05 -5.38 -8.55
C ASP A 209 -6.39 -5.11 -9.24
N SER A 210 -7.32 -6.07 -9.19
CA SER A 210 -8.66 -5.91 -9.78
C SER A 210 -9.45 -4.75 -9.14
N VAL A 211 -9.39 -4.62 -7.81
CA VAL A 211 -10.07 -3.56 -7.07
C VAL A 211 -9.51 -2.17 -7.41
N PHE A 212 -8.18 -2.03 -7.45
CA PHE A 212 -7.55 -0.75 -7.73
C PHE A 212 -7.59 -0.38 -9.21
N GLU A 213 -7.59 -1.34 -10.12
CA GLU A 213 -7.85 -1.10 -11.54
C GLU A 213 -9.25 -0.52 -11.73
N GLU A 214 -10.27 -1.14 -11.12
CA GLU A 214 -11.64 -0.64 -11.16
C GLU A 214 -11.75 0.75 -10.52
N TYR A 215 -11.07 0.99 -9.40
CA TYR A 215 -10.97 2.34 -8.80
C TYR A 215 -10.40 3.36 -9.77
N THR A 216 -9.28 3.02 -10.43
CA THR A 216 -8.62 3.92 -11.38
C THR A 216 -9.55 4.28 -12.53
N LEU A 217 -10.21 3.29 -13.14
CA LEU A 217 -11.05 3.49 -14.32
C LEU A 217 -12.38 4.18 -14.00
N LEU A 218 -12.97 3.92 -12.83
CA LEU A 218 -14.26 4.49 -12.44
C LEU A 218 -14.14 5.85 -11.74
N LYS A 219 -13.05 6.09 -10.99
CA LYS A 219 -12.94 7.23 -10.09
C LYS A 219 -11.74 8.13 -10.34
N ALA A 220 -10.57 7.57 -10.61
CA ALA A 220 -9.35 8.37 -10.75
C ALA A 220 -9.26 9.06 -12.11
N LEU A 221 -9.69 8.37 -13.17
CA LEU A 221 -9.70 8.88 -14.54
C LEU A 221 -11.04 9.50 -14.89
N PRO A 222 -11.07 10.48 -15.82
CA PRO A 222 -12.32 10.90 -16.44
C PRO A 222 -13.00 9.70 -17.13
N ARG A 223 -14.33 9.63 -17.06
CA ARG A 223 -15.09 8.48 -17.59
C ARG A 223 -14.79 8.16 -19.04
N SER A 224 -14.73 9.18 -19.91
CA SER A 224 -14.40 9.00 -21.33
C SER A 224 -13.02 8.39 -21.57
N ILE A 225 -12.08 8.60 -20.63
CA ILE A 225 -10.74 8.04 -20.68
C ILE A 225 -10.73 6.58 -20.21
N GLY A 226 -11.48 6.26 -19.15
CA GLY A 226 -11.72 4.87 -18.72
C GLY A 226 -12.42 4.04 -19.79
N ASP A 227 -13.47 4.59 -20.42
CA ASP A 227 -14.19 3.94 -21.52
C ASP A 227 -13.28 3.69 -22.73
N ALA A 228 -12.42 4.67 -23.08
CA ALA A 228 -11.43 4.51 -24.15
C ALA A 228 -10.41 3.41 -23.83
N HIS A 229 -10.04 3.22 -22.55
CA HIS A 229 -9.19 2.12 -22.12
C HIS A 229 -9.87 0.77 -22.30
N LEU A 230 -11.09 0.64 -21.80
CA LEU A 230 -11.90 -0.58 -21.89
C LEU A 230 -12.23 -0.96 -23.34
N ALA A 231 -12.39 0.04 -24.22
CA ALA A 231 -12.61 -0.15 -25.65
C ALA A 231 -11.32 -0.47 -26.44
N GLY A 232 -10.15 -0.45 -25.80
CA GLY A 232 -8.85 -0.67 -26.45
C GLY A 232 -8.37 0.48 -27.35
N VAL A 233 -8.98 1.66 -27.24
CA VAL A 233 -8.56 2.89 -27.94
C VAL A 233 -7.30 3.48 -27.28
N LEU A 234 -7.23 3.40 -25.95
CA LEU A 234 -6.07 3.78 -25.15
C LEU A 234 -5.62 2.59 -24.29
N HIS A 235 -4.35 2.56 -23.89
CA HIS A 235 -3.86 1.57 -22.94
C HIS A 235 -3.12 2.26 -21.79
N PHE A 236 -3.71 2.24 -20.59
CA PHE A 236 -3.07 2.69 -19.37
C PHE A 236 -2.25 1.55 -18.79
N ASN A 237 -0.94 1.60 -19.01
CA ASN A 237 -0.01 0.64 -18.41
C ASN A 237 -0.13 0.67 -16.89
N ASN A 238 -0.22 -0.50 -16.27
CA ASN A 238 -0.28 -0.67 -14.82
C ASN A 238 -1.40 0.16 -14.16
N SER A 239 -2.59 0.21 -14.77
CA SER A 239 -3.81 0.89 -14.28
C SER A 239 -4.11 0.62 -12.81
N GLN A 240 -3.87 -0.61 -12.34
CA GLN A 240 -4.03 -1.03 -10.95
C GLN A 240 -3.10 -0.34 -9.95
N TYR A 241 -1.98 0.25 -10.41
CA TYR A 241 -1.02 0.96 -9.56
C TYR A 241 -1.00 2.47 -9.80
N PHE A 242 -1.76 2.96 -10.78
CA PHE A 242 -1.73 4.35 -11.24
C PHE A 242 -1.88 5.39 -10.13
N VAL A 243 -2.75 5.14 -9.15
CA VAL A 243 -3.02 6.07 -8.04
C VAL A 243 -2.10 5.88 -6.83
N LEU A 244 -1.26 4.85 -6.82
CA LEU A 244 -0.47 4.45 -5.65
C LEU A 244 1.05 4.55 -5.86
N ARG A 245 1.52 4.44 -7.11
CA ARG A 245 2.95 4.28 -7.43
C ARG A 245 3.37 5.14 -8.59
N ILE A 246 4.65 5.49 -8.62
CA ILE A 246 5.29 6.10 -9.79
C ILE A 246 5.67 5.01 -10.80
N ALA A 247 5.76 5.35 -12.08
CA ALA A 247 6.12 4.40 -13.12
C ALA A 247 7.58 3.92 -12.98
N ASN A 248 8.52 4.85 -13.03
CA ASN A 248 9.95 4.58 -13.02
C ASN A 248 10.68 5.56 -12.10
N ILE A 249 11.87 5.16 -11.61
CA ILE A 249 12.77 6.02 -10.85
C ILE A 249 14.22 5.74 -11.21
N GLN A 250 15.02 6.79 -11.28
CA GLN A 250 16.48 6.72 -11.35
C GLN A 250 17.06 7.10 -10.00
N HIS A 251 17.96 6.26 -9.49
CA HIS A 251 18.70 6.51 -8.28
C HIS A 251 20.05 7.15 -8.56
N ASP A 252 20.35 8.24 -7.86
CA ASP A 252 21.73 8.73 -7.73
C ASP A 252 22.39 8.01 -6.54
N LEU A 253 23.15 6.97 -6.85
CA LEU A 253 23.76 6.11 -5.84
C LEU A 253 24.71 6.88 -4.91
N ARG A 254 25.31 7.98 -5.37
CA ARG A 254 26.23 8.82 -4.58
C ARG A 254 25.59 9.36 -3.31
N ILE A 255 24.29 9.66 -3.33
CA ILE A 255 23.55 10.17 -2.17
C ILE A 255 23.59 9.13 -1.04
N PHE A 256 23.38 7.86 -1.38
CA PHE A 256 23.32 6.76 -0.42
C PHE A 256 24.70 6.27 -0.01
N LEU A 257 25.67 6.31 -0.92
CA LEU A 257 27.08 6.03 -0.59
C LEU A 257 27.65 7.10 0.36
N LYS A 258 27.23 8.36 0.23
CA LYS A 258 27.72 9.45 1.09
C LYS A 258 27.08 9.44 2.48
N ASN A 259 25.77 9.18 2.54
CA ASN A 259 24.99 9.38 3.77
C ASN A 259 24.55 8.08 4.45
N GLY A 260 24.75 6.93 3.79
CA GLY A 260 24.11 5.68 4.18
C GLY A 260 22.68 5.56 3.63
N LEU A 261 21.96 4.53 4.06
CA LEU A 261 20.60 4.23 3.62
C LEU A 261 19.68 4.02 4.83
N MET A 262 18.55 4.73 4.83
CA MET A 262 17.41 4.50 5.73
C MET A 262 16.27 3.89 4.89
N PRO A 263 16.07 2.55 4.92
CA PRO A 263 15.13 1.90 4.01
C PRO A 263 13.67 2.34 4.17
N ASP A 264 13.27 2.75 5.37
CA ASP A 264 11.93 3.30 5.67
C ASP A 264 11.84 4.83 5.49
N GLY A 265 12.93 5.48 5.05
CA GLY A 265 13.04 6.94 4.91
C GLY A 265 13.13 7.73 6.23
N SER A 266 12.94 7.08 7.39
CA SER A 266 12.92 7.75 8.71
C SER A 266 14.03 7.30 9.66
N GLY A 267 14.55 6.09 9.46
CA GLY A 267 15.50 5.44 10.35
C GLY A 267 14.92 5.01 11.70
N ILE A 268 13.58 5.00 11.85
CA ILE A 268 12.89 4.72 13.10
C ILE A 268 12.49 3.24 13.19
N TYR A 269 11.95 2.68 12.10
CA TYR A 269 11.32 1.36 12.11
C TYR A 269 12.22 0.28 11.54
N LEU A 270 13.09 0.62 10.59
CA LEU A 270 14.01 -0.32 9.95
C LEU A 270 15.48 -0.01 10.27
N PRO A 271 16.37 -1.04 10.26
CA PRO A 271 17.80 -0.84 10.45
C PRO A 271 18.40 0.14 9.43
N VAL A 272 19.29 1.00 9.91
CA VAL A 272 19.97 2.02 9.09
C VAL A 272 21.35 1.54 8.67
N HIS A 273 21.66 1.66 7.37
CA HIS A 273 23.00 1.48 6.84
C HIS A 273 23.79 2.78 7.02
N LYS A 274 24.99 2.68 7.59
CA LYS A 274 25.96 3.77 7.61
C LYS A 274 26.60 3.93 6.21
N PRO A 275 27.25 5.07 5.91
CA PRO A 275 28.08 5.19 4.72
C PRO A 275 29.04 3.99 4.62
N PRO A 276 29.12 3.33 3.45
CA PRO A 276 29.92 2.12 3.29
C PRO A 276 31.41 2.49 3.26
N THR A 277 32.24 1.54 3.69
CA THR A 277 33.71 1.64 3.68
C THR A 277 34.34 0.56 2.79
N THR A 278 33.59 -0.49 2.47
CA THR A 278 34.03 -1.62 1.63
C THR A 278 33.14 -1.79 0.39
N LEU A 279 33.65 -2.48 -0.63
CA LEU A 279 32.87 -2.83 -1.83
C LEU A 279 31.60 -3.61 -1.47
N LYS A 280 31.71 -4.58 -0.55
CA LYS A 280 30.56 -5.36 -0.08
C LYS A 280 29.46 -4.47 0.49
N GLU A 281 29.80 -3.56 1.38
CA GLU A 281 28.82 -2.63 1.98
C GLU A 281 28.19 -1.70 0.95
N ALA A 282 28.97 -1.22 -0.04
CA ALA A 282 28.47 -0.38 -1.12
C ALA A 282 27.46 -1.12 -2.01
N LEU A 283 27.76 -2.36 -2.38
CA LEU A 283 26.85 -3.24 -3.12
C LEU A 283 25.60 -3.58 -2.30
N THR A 284 25.72 -3.84 -1.00
CA THR A 284 24.58 -4.05 -0.11
C THR A 284 23.68 -2.82 -0.02
N ILE A 285 24.24 -1.61 0.01
CA ILE A 285 23.43 -0.38 -0.05
C ILE A 285 22.68 -0.28 -1.38
N ALA A 286 23.34 -0.60 -2.50
CA ALA A 286 22.69 -0.57 -3.82
C ALA A 286 21.54 -1.59 -3.91
N SER A 287 21.73 -2.83 -3.45
CA SER A 287 20.66 -3.85 -3.46
C SER A 287 19.52 -3.49 -2.52
N ASN A 288 19.82 -3.02 -1.30
CA ASN A 288 18.79 -2.63 -0.33
C ASN A 288 18.02 -1.37 -0.75
N LEU A 289 18.66 -0.44 -1.46
CA LEU A 289 17.98 0.73 -2.04
C LEU A 289 16.90 0.30 -3.03
N VAL A 290 17.24 -0.63 -3.92
CA VAL A 290 16.31 -1.15 -4.91
C VAL A 290 15.16 -1.91 -4.23
N SER A 291 15.50 -2.79 -3.28
CA SER A 291 14.52 -3.56 -2.50
C SER A 291 13.59 -2.69 -1.66
N ALA A 292 14.08 -1.59 -1.08
CA ALA A 292 13.22 -0.65 -0.35
C ALA A 292 12.27 0.10 -1.29
N THR A 293 12.78 0.51 -2.46
CA THR A 293 12.03 1.36 -3.39
C THR A 293 11.01 0.56 -4.22
N GLN A 294 11.14 -0.77 -4.32
CA GLN A 294 10.29 -1.60 -5.18
C GLN A 294 8.79 -1.50 -4.87
N HIS A 295 8.43 -1.17 -3.63
CA HIS A 295 7.04 -1.04 -3.20
C HIS A 295 6.37 0.26 -3.68
N TYR A 296 7.15 1.21 -4.21
CA TYR A 296 6.70 2.54 -4.65
C TYR A 296 6.72 2.72 -6.17
N VAL A 297 7.20 1.71 -6.91
CA VAL A 297 7.42 1.77 -8.35
C VAL A 297 6.58 0.70 -9.06
N SER A 298 5.87 1.05 -10.13
CA SER A 298 5.04 0.09 -10.87
C SER A 298 5.76 -0.58 -12.05
N SER A 299 6.79 0.05 -12.62
CA SER A 299 7.49 -0.47 -13.80
C SER A 299 8.92 -0.92 -13.47
N SER A 300 9.88 0.01 -13.41
CA SER A 300 11.30 -0.33 -13.29
C SER A 300 12.13 0.72 -12.54
N GLN A 301 13.31 0.31 -12.09
CA GLN A 301 14.28 1.20 -11.44
C GLN A 301 15.58 1.25 -12.26
N ALA A 302 16.30 2.37 -12.18
CA ALA A 302 17.62 2.50 -12.76
C ALA A 302 18.64 2.97 -11.72
N ILE A 303 19.85 2.39 -11.76
CA ILE A 303 21.03 2.95 -11.12
C ILE A 303 22.00 3.30 -12.23
N ASP A 304 22.15 4.59 -12.50
CA ASP A 304 23.03 5.06 -13.57
C ASP A 304 24.48 5.19 -13.08
N MET A 305 25.43 5.11 -14.00
CA MET A 305 26.87 5.21 -13.74
C MET A 305 27.37 4.25 -12.64
N PHE A 306 26.78 3.05 -12.59
CA PHE A 306 26.96 2.10 -11.49
C PHE A 306 28.44 1.75 -11.29
N ASN A 307 29.14 1.32 -12.35
CA ASN A 307 30.54 0.94 -12.24
C ASN A 307 31.45 2.12 -11.89
N VAL A 308 31.13 3.35 -12.33
CA VAL A 308 31.88 4.57 -11.98
C VAL A 308 31.70 4.92 -10.50
N PHE A 309 30.47 4.90 -9.99
CA PHE A 309 30.18 5.28 -8.61
C PHE A 309 30.62 4.24 -7.57
N ILE A 310 30.71 2.97 -7.96
CA ILE A 310 31.22 1.88 -7.12
C ILE A 310 32.75 1.75 -7.20
N ALA A 311 33.39 2.21 -8.28
CA ALA A 311 34.84 2.08 -8.50
C ALA A 311 35.74 2.44 -7.31
N PRO A 312 35.50 3.53 -6.55
CA PRO A 312 36.35 3.88 -5.40
C PRO A 312 36.41 2.80 -4.32
N TYR A 313 35.39 1.94 -4.22
CA TYR A 313 35.34 0.86 -3.23
C TYR A 313 36.01 -0.43 -3.70
N ALA A 314 36.21 -0.60 -5.01
CA ALA A 314 36.89 -1.75 -5.62
C ALA A 314 38.38 -1.49 -5.86
N ASP A 315 38.84 -0.26 -5.67
CA ASP A 315 40.22 0.14 -5.90
C ASP A 315 41.22 -0.64 -5.03
N GLY A 316 42.25 -1.19 -5.69
CA GLY A 316 43.28 -2.04 -5.11
C GLY A 316 42.85 -3.48 -4.80
N MET A 317 41.62 -3.89 -5.13
CA MET A 317 41.17 -5.28 -4.99
C MET A 317 41.62 -6.14 -6.16
N ASN A 318 41.77 -7.45 -5.94
CA ASN A 318 42.00 -8.40 -7.03
C ASN A 318 40.68 -8.73 -7.76
N TYR A 319 40.81 -9.17 -9.01
CA TYR A 319 39.68 -9.44 -9.90
C TYR A 319 38.72 -10.50 -9.34
N GLU A 320 39.24 -11.60 -8.81
CA GLU A 320 38.42 -12.74 -8.36
C GLU A 320 37.55 -12.36 -7.15
N ASP A 321 38.08 -11.57 -6.21
CA ASP A 321 37.31 -11.06 -5.07
C ASP A 321 36.20 -10.11 -5.53
N VAL A 322 36.49 -9.22 -6.49
CA VAL A 322 35.50 -8.31 -7.07
C VAL A 322 34.41 -9.10 -7.80
N LYS A 323 34.79 -10.08 -8.62
CA LYS A 323 33.86 -10.94 -9.34
C LYS A 323 32.97 -11.74 -8.40
N SER A 324 33.51 -12.28 -7.32
CA SER A 324 32.73 -12.98 -6.29
C SER A 324 31.69 -12.06 -5.63
N LEU A 325 32.07 -10.83 -5.27
CA LEU A 325 31.14 -9.86 -4.67
C LEU A 325 30.06 -9.38 -5.66
N ILE A 326 30.41 -9.25 -6.94
CA ILE A 326 29.45 -8.95 -7.99
C ILE A 326 28.48 -10.13 -8.20
N TYR A 327 28.96 -11.37 -8.18
CA TYR A 327 28.09 -12.55 -8.24
C TYR A 327 27.06 -12.56 -7.10
N ASP A 328 27.49 -12.32 -5.85
CA ASP A 328 26.59 -12.22 -4.71
C ASP A 328 25.56 -11.09 -4.89
N PHE A 329 25.99 -9.93 -5.36
CA PHE A 329 25.11 -8.80 -5.64
C PHE A 329 24.05 -9.13 -6.72
N ILE A 330 24.45 -9.79 -7.81
CA ILE A 330 23.53 -10.20 -8.88
C ILE A 330 22.54 -11.26 -8.36
N GLN A 331 23.00 -12.21 -7.53
CA GLN A 331 22.13 -13.18 -6.87
C GLN A 331 21.11 -12.50 -5.95
N ASP A 332 21.53 -11.52 -5.16
CA ASP A 332 20.64 -10.73 -4.30
C ASP A 332 19.56 -10.01 -5.13
N LEU A 333 19.90 -9.43 -6.29
CA LEU A 333 18.92 -8.77 -7.16
C LEU A 333 17.93 -9.75 -7.80
N ASN A 334 18.32 -11.00 -8.09
CA ASN A 334 17.45 -11.99 -8.72
C ASN A 334 16.62 -12.81 -7.72
N THR A 335 17.02 -12.84 -6.45
CA THR A 335 16.26 -13.52 -5.38
C THR A 335 15.21 -12.60 -4.74
N ASN A 336 15.43 -11.29 -4.77
CA ASN A 336 14.43 -10.31 -4.36
C ASN A 336 13.30 -10.22 -5.40
N GLN A 337 12.16 -10.80 -5.04
CA GLN A 337 10.95 -10.75 -5.86
C GLN A 337 10.19 -9.45 -5.61
N ASP A 338 9.75 -8.80 -6.68
CA ASP A 338 8.87 -7.64 -6.59
C ASP A 338 7.45 -8.02 -6.13
N TYR A 339 6.61 -7.01 -5.96
CA TYR A 339 5.21 -7.20 -5.60
C TYR A 339 4.40 -7.99 -6.65
N ARG A 340 4.91 -8.15 -7.88
CA ARG A 340 4.31 -9.00 -8.93
C ARG A 340 4.76 -10.45 -8.82
N ARG A 341 5.62 -10.77 -7.83
CA ARG A 341 6.26 -12.08 -7.67
C ARG A 341 7.07 -12.44 -8.92
N CYS A 342 7.71 -11.46 -9.54
CA CYS A 342 8.73 -11.67 -10.55
C CYS A 342 10.03 -10.98 -10.14
N VAL A 343 11.13 -11.33 -10.80
CA VAL A 343 12.38 -10.57 -10.62
C VAL A 343 12.13 -9.14 -11.08
N GLN A 344 12.57 -8.18 -10.28
CA GLN A 344 12.35 -6.79 -10.56
C GLN A 344 13.11 -6.32 -11.81
N PRO A 345 12.49 -5.53 -12.71
CA PRO A 345 13.22 -4.86 -13.78
C PRO A 345 14.10 -3.74 -13.20
N ILE A 346 15.41 -3.98 -13.22
CA ILE A 346 16.43 -3.03 -12.76
C ILE A 346 17.37 -2.80 -13.94
N ALA A 347 17.70 -1.55 -14.23
CA ALA A 347 18.71 -1.19 -15.21
C ALA A 347 19.97 -0.65 -14.51
N LEU A 348 21.13 -1.16 -14.89
CA LEU A 348 22.42 -0.59 -14.50
C LEU A 348 23.01 0.15 -15.69
N GLY A 349 23.17 1.46 -15.55
CA GLY A 349 23.91 2.28 -16.49
C GLY A 349 25.41 2.10 -16.29
N LEU A 350 26.12 1.76 -17.35
CA LEU A 350 27.54 1.39 -17.33
C LEU A 350 28.34 2.22 -18.33
N GLU A 351 29.57 2.54 -17.95
CA GLU A 351 30.51 3.30 -18.77
C GLU A 351 31.75 2.48 -19.10
N LEU A 352 32.29 2.69 -20.31
CA LEU A 352 33.54 2.06 -20.77
C LEU A 352 34.81 2.74 -20.24
N GLY A 353 34.66 3.90 -19.61
CA GLY A 353 35.72 4.74 -19.04
C GLY A 353 35.09 5.88 -18.26
N ILE A 354 35.88 6.63 -17.48
CA ILE A 354 35.32 7.69 -16.62
C ILE A 354 34.84 8.86 -17.49
N PRO A 355 33.55 9.24 -17.45
CA PRO A 355 33.06 10.37 -18.24
C PRO A 355 33.78 11.67 -17.89
N LYS A 356 34.12 12.49 -18.90
CA LYS A 356 34.84 13.77 -18.70
C LYS A 356 34.22 14.72 -17.68
N PHE A 357 32.89 14.72 -17.57
CA PHE A 357 32.18 15.56 -16.61
C PHE A 357 32.23 15.05 -15.17
N LEU A 358 32.74 13.82 -14.95
CA LEU A 358 32.99 13.24 -13.63
C LEU A 358 34.49 13.08 -13.34
N GLU A 359 35.35 13.07 -14.36
CA GLU A 359 36.80 12.81 -14.22
C GLU A 359 37.45 13.62 -13.10
N GLY A 360 37.20 14.94 -13.04
CA GLY A 360 37.72 15.82 -11.98
C GLY A 360 36.83 15.98 -10.75
N GLU A 361 35.66 15.34 -10.71
CA GLU A 361 34.75 15.42 -9.58
C GLU A 361 35.23 14.54 -8.43
N ARG A 362 35.07 15.02 -7.19
CA ARG A 362 35.50 14.28 -6.00
C ARG A 362 34.70 12.98 -5.87
N ALA A 363 35.42 11.87 -5.74
CA ALA A 363 34.81 10.56 -5.53
C ALA A 363 34.09 10.49 -4.16
N VAL A 364 32.98 9.75 -4.11
CA VAL A 364 32.28 9.43 -2.86
C VAL A 364 32.90 8.17 -2.23
N GLY A 365 33.04 8.17 -0.91
CA GLY A 365 33.60 7.05 -0.15
C GLY A 365 35.09 7.20 0.13
N ARG A 366 35.92 7.03 -0.90
CA ARG A 366 37.37 7.24 -0.82
C ARG A 366 37.77 8.65 -1.23
N GLY A 367 38.98 9.06 -0.84
CA GLY A 367 39.58 10.32 -1.31
C GLY A 367 39.88 10.27 -2.81
N GLY A 368 40.28 11.40 -3.39
CA GLY A 368 40.56 11.51 -4.82
C GLY A 368 39.36 11.94 -5.67
N THR A 369 39.51 11.80 -6.97
CA THR A 369 38.54 12.12 -8.01
C THR A 369 38.08 10.85 -8.72
N TYR A 370 36.95 10.86 -9.43
CA TYR A 370 36.52 9.67 -10.15
C TYR A 370 37.51 9.23 -11.24
N GLY A 371 38.27 10.16 -11.82
CA GLY A 371 39.33 9.84 -12.79
C GLY A 371 40.44 8.94 -12.23
N ASP A 372 40.69 8.99 -10.92
CA ASP A 372 41.70 8.15 -10.26
C ASP A 372 41.32 6.66 -10.22
N PHE A 373 40.06 6.32 -10.55
CA PHE A 373 39.49 4.98 -10.40
C PHE A 373 39.08 4.32 -11.74
N GLU A 374 39.67 4.74 -12.86
CA GLU A 374 39.32 4.21 -14.19
C GLU A 374 39.53 2.69 -14.30
N ASP A 375 40.68 2.18 -13.84
CA ASP A 375 40.99 0.75 -13.84
C ASP A 375 39.98 -0.05 -13.00
N ALA A 376 39.60 0.47 -11.83
CA ALA A 376 38.62 -0.16 -10.96
C ALA A 376 37.21 -0.16 -11.58
N ALA A 377 36.82 0.92 -12.28
CA ALA A 377 35.54 1.00 -13.00
C ALA A 377 35.47 0.00 -14.16
N LEU A 378 36.58 -0.20 -14.89
CA LEU A 378 36.68 -1.17 -15.98
C LEU A 378 36.73 -2.62 -15.46
N MET A 379 37.39 -2.85 -14.32
CA MET A 379 37.40 -4.13 -13.62
C MET A 379 35.97 -4.54 -13.21
N LEU A 380 35.20 -3.62 -12.61
CA LEU A 380 33.81 -3.87 -12.22
C LEU A 380 32.92 -4.19 -13.43
N LEU A 381 33.09 -3.47 -14.54
CA LEU A 381 32.36 -3.75 -15.79
C LEU A 381 32.67 -5.16 -16.31
N ASN A 382 33.95 -5.55 -16.33
CA ASN A 382 34.34 -6.90 -16.75
C ASN A 382 33.77 -7.99 -15.85
N ALA A 383 33.85 -7.80 -14.53
CA ALA A 383 33.29 -8.72 -13.55
C ALA A 383 31.78 -8.90 -13.72
N LEU A 384 31.04 -7.80 -13.96
CA LEU A 384 29.61 -7.83 -14.25
C LEU A 384 29.31 -8.63 -15.52
N LEU A 385 30.04 -8.38 -16.61
CA LEU A 385 29.83 -9.10 -17.88
C LEU A 385 30.13 -10.59 -17.76
N ASP A 386 31.19 -10.97 -17.05
CA ASP A 386 31.54 -12.37 -16.80
C ASP A 386 30.43 -13.09 -16.02
N VAL A 387 29.98 -12.50 -14.91
CA VAL A 387 28.90 -13.07 -14.07
C VAL A 387 27.61 -13.24 -14.88
N MET A 388 27.25 -12.25 -15.70
CA MET A 388 26.05 -12.32 -16.54
C MET A 388 26.18 -13.34 -17.67
N LEU A 389 27.38 -13.58 -18.21
CA LEU A 389 27.65 -14.59 -19.23
C LEU A 389 27.62 -16.02 -18.66
N GLU A 390 28.22 -16.21 -17.49
CA GLU A 390 28.29 -17.49 -16.77
C GLU A 390 26.89 -17.97 -16.34
N GLY A 391 26.04 -17.04 -15.89
CA GLY A 391 24.68 -17.32 -15.44
C GLY A 391 24.61 -17.84 -14.01
N ASP A 392 23.44 -18.36 -13.63
CA ASP A 392 23.19 -18.91 -12.31
C ASP A 392 23.88 -20.26 -12.09
N GLY A 393 23.80 -20.81 -10.88
CA GLY A 393 24.38 -22.11 -10.54
C GLY A 393 23.83 -23.31 -11.33
N SER A 394 22.79 -23.13 -12.15
CA SER A 394 22.25 -24.12 -13.08
C SER A 394 22.58 -23.82 -14.55
N GLY A 395 23.34 -22.76 -14.82
CA GLY A 395 23.72 -22.29 -16.15
C GLY A 395 22.62 -21.52 -16.89
N LYS A 396 21.58 -21.03 -16.17
CA LYS A 396 20.52 -20.18 -16.75
C LYS A 396 20.93 -18.72 -16.71
N PRO A 397 20.42 -17.87 -17.62
CA PRO A 397 20.70 -16.45 -17.57
C PRO A 397 20.08 -15.80 -16.33
N PHE A 398 20.80 -14.83 -15.76
CA PHE A 398 20.18 -13.83 -14.89
C PHE A 398 19.29 -12.92 -15.73
N ILE A 399 18.06 -12.68 -15.28
CA ILE A 399 17.07 -11.86 -15.99
C ILE A 399 17.06 -10.40 -15.54
N SER A 400 17.76 -10.10 -14.45
CA SER A 400 18.01 -8.76 -13.92
C SER A 400 19.42 -8.72 -13.33
N PRO A 401 20.08 -7.55 -13.26
CA PRO A 401 19.71 -6.31 -13.91
C PRO A 401 19.91 -6.39 -15.44
N GLN A 402 19.20 -5.53 -16.16
CA GLN A 402 19.54 -5.20 -17.54
C GLN A 402 20.78 -4.31 -17.54
N LEU A 403 21.81 -4.72 -18.28
CA LEU A 403 23.02 -3.93 -18.42
C LEU A 403 22.85 -2.91 -19.55
N VAL A 404 23.17 -1.64 -19.30
CA VAL A 404 23.05 -0.57 -20.28
C VAL A 404 24.42 0.09 -20.47
N ILE A 405 25.14 -0.31 -21.52
CA ILE A 405 26.47 0.25 -21.84
C ILE A 405 26.32 1.52 -22.66
N LYS A 406 26.95 2.60 -22.20
CA LYS A 406 27.00 3.88 -22.92
C LYS A 406 28.22 3.94 -23.81
N LEU A 407 27.96 4.09 -25.11
CA LEU A 407 28.99 4.23 -26.13
C LEU A 407 29.33 5.70 -26.29
N ARG A 408 30.42 6.16 -25.67
CA ARG A 408 30.98 7.50 -25.80
C ARG A 408 32.16 7.52 -26.77
N ARG A 409 32.33 8.61 -27.51
CA ARG A 409 33.35 8.71 -28.56
C ARG A 409 34.76 8.63 -28.01
N GLU A 410 34.96 9.18 -26.83
CA GLU A 410 36.23 9.25 -26.13
C GLU A 410 36.68 7.91 -25.50
N HIS A 411 35.77 6.94 -25.34
CA HIS A 411 36.06 5.67 -24.66
C HIS A 411 35.95 4.45 -25.56
N VAL A 412 35.30 4.53 -26.72
CA VAL A 412 35.28 3.44 -27.71
C VAL A 412 36.61 3.42 -28.46
N LYS A 413 37.62 2.78 -27.86
CA LYS A 413 38.98 2.62 -28.36
C LYS A 413 39.42 1.14 -28.32
N THR A 414 40.62 0.84 -28.81
CA THR A 414 41.17 -0.53 -28.88
C THR A 414 41.30 -1.17 -27.50
N GLU A 415 41.59 -0.40 -26.45
CA GLU A 415 41.80 -0.90 -25.09
C GLU A 415 40.54 -1.53 -24.48
N VAL A 416 39.35 -1.09 -24.90
CA VAL A 416 38.06 -1.63 -24.42
C VAL A 416 37.44 -2.64 -25.40
N GLN A 417 38.15 -2.99 -26.47
CA GLN A 417 37.63 -3.86 -27.52
C GLN A 417 37.23 -5.24 -26.97
N GLU A 418 38.04 -5.82 -26.09
CA GLU A 418 37.73 -7.13 -25.48
C GLU A 418 36.46 -7.07 -24.62
N VAL A 419 36.28 -5.99 -23.85
CA VAL A 419 35.09 -5.75 -23.03
C VAL A 419 33.84 -5.59 -23.91
N LEU A 420 33.96 -4.88 -25.03
CA LEU A 420 32.88 -4.74 -26.00
C LEU A 420 32.54 -6.05 -26.69
N LEU A 421 33.55 -6.87 -27.04
CA LEU A 421 33.31 -8.20 -27.62
C LEU A 421 32.58 -9.11 -26.62
N LYS A 422 32.96 -9.06 -25.34
CA LYS A 422 32.27 -9.75 -24.26
C LYS A 422 30.82 -9.28 -24.09
N ALA A 423 30.58 -7.97 -24.18
CA ALA A 423 29.23 -7.41 -24.18
C ALA A 423 28.39 -7.89 -25.40
N CYS A 424 29.01 -7.97 -26.59
CA CYS A 424 28.36 -8.53 -27.78
C CYS A 424 28.08 -10.04 -27.63
N GLU A 425 28.96 -10.80 -26.99
CA GLU A 425 28.73 -12.20 -26.66
C GLU A 425 27.52 -12.34 -25.72
N LEU A 426 27.44 -11.51 -24.68
CA LEU A 426 26.30 -11.48 -23.76
C LEU A 426 24.99 -11.18 -24.49
N ALA A 427 25.02 -10.22 -25.42
CA ALA A 427 23.88 -9.91 -26.28
C ALA A 427 23.47 -11.10 -27.15
N SER A 428 24.43 -11.77 -27.79
CA SER A 428 24.18 -12.91 -28.67
C SER A 428 23.70 -14.15 -27.92
N ARG A 429 24.13 -14.33 -26.67
CA ARG A 429 23.82 -15.54 -25.88
C ARG A 429 22.51 -15.38 -25.11
N TRP A 430 22.31 -14.24 -24.46
CA TRP A 430 21.21 -14.05 -23.50
C TRP A 430 20.30 -12.85 -23.79
N GLY A 431 20.73 -11.88 -24.60
CA GLY A 431 19.94 -10.69 -24.92
C GLY A 431 19.74 -9.70 -23.75
N SER A 432 20.44 -9.89 -22.64
CA SER A 432 20.28 -9.13 -21.38
C SER A 432 21.17 -7.88 -21.30
N ILE A 433 21.42 -7.21 -22.43
CA ILE A 433 22.28 -6.04 -22.52
C ILE A 433 21.82 -5.07 -23.62
N TYR A 434 21.94 -3.78 -23.34
CA TYR A 434 21.61 -2.68 -24.24
C TYR A 434 22.80 -1.75 -24.46
N PHE A 435 22.83 -1.13 -25.63
CA PHE A 435 23.85 -0.16 -26.01
C PHE A 435 23.21 1.19 -26.28
N VAL A 436 23.67 2.23 -25.60
CA VAL A 436 23.19 3.61 -25.79
C VAL A 436 24.24 4.39 -26.57
N ASN A 437 23.85 4.86 -27.76
CA ASN A 437 24.72 5.69 -28.58
C ASN A 437 24.74 7.14 -28.05
N MET A 438 25.80 7.51 -27.32
CA MET A 438 25.98 8.87 -26.79
C MET A 438 26.51 9.87 -27.83
N TYR A 439 26.66 9.47 -29.10
CA TYR A 439 27.16 10.35 -30.16
C TYR A 439 26.04 11.26 -30.67
N GLN A 440 24.78 10.92 -30.35
CA GLN A 440 23.61 11.67 -30.76
C GLN A 440 23.41 12.90 -29.86
N GLY A 441 23.44 14.09 -30.44
CA GLY A 441 23.38 15.34 -29.67
C GLY A 441 22.12 15.50 -28.80
N TRP A 442 21.00 14.88 -29.17
CA TRP A 442 19.76 14.91 -28.37
C TRP A 442 19.86 14.13 -27.05
N GLN A 443 20.87 13.28 -26.89
CA GLN A 443 21.13 12.60 -25.62
C GLN A 443 21.69 13.55 -24.55
N GLY A 444 22.22 14.71 -24.93
CA GLY A 444 22.88 15.63 -24.01
C GLY A 444 24.18 15.06 -23.45
N VAL A 445 24.57 15.51 -22.25
CA VAL A 445 25.83 15.09 -21.58
C VAL A 445 25.72 13.65 -21.05
N ASN A 446 24.54 13.28 -20.56
CA ASN A 446 24.26 11.97 -20.00
C ASN A 446 22.76 11.65 -20.15
N VAL A 447 22.44 10.36 -20.17
CA VAL A 447 21.07 9.85 -20.21
C VAL A 447 20.97 8.63 -19.30
N SER A 448 19.86 8.46 -18.59
CA SER A 448 19.55 7.20 -17.91
C SER A 448 18.44 6.47 -18.64
N ILE A 449 18.57 5.16 -18.75
CA ILE A 449 17.57 4.29 -19.35
C ILE A 449 17.09 3.32 -18.29
N CYS A 450 15.78 3.27 -18.09
CA CYS A 450 15.15 2.35 -17.15
C CYS A 450 14.97 0.95 -17.74
N GLY A 451 14.58 -0.02 -16.90
CA GLY A 451 14.40 -1.42 -17.34
C GLY A 451 13.25 -1.64 -18.34
N ASP A 452 12.35 -0.66 -18.47
CA ASP A 452 11.32 -0.60 -19.52
C ASP A 452 11.74 0.26 -20.73
N LEU A 453 13.02 0.64 -20.79
CA LEU A 453 13.64 1.49 -21.81
C LEU A 453 13.13 2.95 -21.82
N SER A 454 12.42 3.38 -20.79
CA SER A 454 12.10 4.79 -20.60
C SER A 454 13.38 5.62 -20.44
N ARG A 455 13.43 6.77 -21.10
CA ARG A 455 14.50 7.75 -20.98
C ARG A 455 14.17 8.75 -19.87
N LEU A 456 15.00 8.81 -18.84
CA LEU A 456 14.91 9.80 -17.76
C LEU A 456 15.96 10.91 -17.90
#